data_AF-A0A3Q4H470-F1
#
_entry.id   AF-A0A3Q4H470-F1
#
_cell.length_a   1.000
_cell.length_b   1.000
_cell.length_c   1.000
_cell.angle_alpha   90.00
_cell.angle_beta   90.00
_cell.angle_gamma   90.00
#
_symmetry.space_group_name_H-M   'P 1'
#
loop_
_entity.id
_entity.type
_entity.pdbx_description
1 polymer ?
#
loop_
_entity_poly.entity_id
_entity_poly.type
_entity_poly.pdbx_seq_one_letter_code
_entity_poly.pdbx_strand_id
1 'polypeptide(L)' 'LAKKKIKMDPLVAAIDQGTSSTRFLVFNAKTAELISHHQVEINQSFPKEGGGSDQSERDDPGLGQRHRRAALQRHR' A
#
# COMPACT_ATOMS: atom_id res chain seq x y z
N LEU A 1 6.17 -4.07 -48.20
CA LEU A 1 6.29 -3.06 -47.13
C LEU A 1 7.13 -3.61 -45.99
N ALA A 2 8.20 -2.91 -45.58
CA ALA A 2 8.93 -3.27 -44.37
C ALA A 2 8.14 -2.81 -43.13
N LYS A 3 7.95 -3.70 -42.15
CA LYS A 3 7.33 -3.35 -40.87
C LYS A 3 8.28 -2.44 -40.09
N LYS A 4 7.89 -1.18 -39.88
CA LYS A 4 8.64 -0.24 -39.02
C LYS A 4 8.50 -0.71 -37.56
N LYS A 5 9.60 -1.20 -36.98
CA LYS A 5 9.66 -1.51 -35.55
C LYS A 5 9.59 -0.19 -34.78
N ILE A 6 8.57 -0.02 -33.93
CA ILE A 6 8.55 1.08 -32.97
C ILE A 6 9.61 0.75 -31.92
N LYS A 7 10.64 1.59 -31.83
CA LYS A 7 11.68 1.46 -30.81
C LYS A 7 11.20 2.26 -29.59
N MET A 8 10.80 1.55 -28.54
CA MET A 8 10.50 2.19 -27.25
C MET A 8 11.80 2.47 -26.50
N ASP A 9 11.82 3.56 -25.74
CA ASP A 9 12.91 3.83 -24.81
C ASP A 9 12.95 2.79 -23.68
N PRO A 10 14.13 2.52 -23.09
CA PRO A 10 14.24 1.60 -21.97
C PRO A 10 13.39 2.09 -20.78
N LEU A 11 12.84 1.13 -20.02
CA LEU A 11 12.00 1.38 -18.86
C LEU A 11 12.64 0.83 -17.60
N VAL A 12 12.44 1.51 -16.47
CA VAL A 12 12.79 1.04 -15.13
C VAL A 12 11.51 0.97 -14.31
N ALA A 13 11.34 -0.10 -13.54
CA ALA A 13 10.20 -0.26 -12.64
C ALA A 13 10.64 -0.28 -11.18
N ALA A 14 9.78 0.24 -10.30
CA ALA A 14 9.96 0.19 -8.86
C ALA A 14 8.71 -0.39 -8.19
N ILE A 15 8.92 -1.21 -7.16
CA ILE A 15 7.88 -1.65 -6.23
C ILE A 15 8.09 -0.88 -4.93
N ASP A 16 7.13 -0.04 -4.58
CA ASP A 16 7.09 0.69 -3.32
C ASP A 16 6.06 0.03 -2.40
N GLN A 17 6.54 -0.66 -1.37
CA GLN A 17 5.73 -1.40 -0.41
C GLN A 17 5.52 -0.54 0.84
N GLY A 18 4.39 0.16 0.89
CA GLY A 18 3.97 0.93 2.04
C GLY A 18 3.20 0.08 3.05
N THR A 19 2.91 0.63 4.22
CA THR A 19 2.19 -0.13 5.27
C THR A 19 0.77 -0.52 4.83
N SER A 20 0.03 0.38 4.21
CA SER A 20 -1.38 0.19 3.83
C SER A 20 -1.60 -0.05 2.34
N SER A 21 -0.55 0.01 1.52
CA SER A 21 -0.67 -0.19 0.07
C SER A 21 0.66 -0.59 -0.54
N THR A 22 0.59 -1.18 -1.73
CA THR A 22 1.76 -1.39 -2.60
C THR A 22 1.54 -0.65 -3.90
N ARG A 23 2.59 0.01 -4.39
CA ARG A 23 2.63 0.71 -5.67
C ARG A 23 3.62 0.03 -6.61
N PHE A 24 3.19 -0.17 -7.85
CA PHE A 24 4.07 -0.49 -8.97
C PHE A 24 4.20 0.77 -9.84
N LEU A 25 5.42 1.23 -10.07
CA LEU A 25 5.75 2.47 -10.77
C LEU A 25 6.62 2.13 -11.97
N VAL A 26 6.35 2.73 -13.13
CA VAL A 26 7.14 2.56 -14.35
C VAL A 26 7.66 3.92 -14.81
N PHE A 27 8.97 4.02 -14.99
CA PHE A 27 9.67 5.24 -15.39
C PHE A 27 10.34 5.06 -16.75
N ASN A 28 10.44 6.17 -17.50
CA ASN A 28 11.40 6.25 -18.59
C ASN A 28 12.82 6.22 -18.00
N ALA A 29 13.67 5.29 -18.43
CA ALA A 29 15.00 5.11 -17.85
C ALA A 29 15.94 6.30 -18.09
N LYS A 30 15.68 7.14 -19.11
CA LYS A 30 16.55 8.27 -19.49
C LYS A 30 16.11 9.57 -18.86
N THR A 31 14.80 9.83 -18.83
CA THR A 31 14.25 11.10 -18.33
C THR A 31 13.82 11.04 -16.88
N ALA A 32 13.74 9.84 -16.29
CA ALA A 32 13.18 9.58 -14.96
C ALA A 32 11.70 9.99 -14.80
N GLU A 33 11.02 10.30 -15.90
CA GLU A 33 9.59 10.62 -15.89
C GLU A 33 8.76 9.37 -15.57
N LEU A 34 7.75 9.53 -14.71
CA LEU A 34 6.77 8.48 -14.41
C LEU A 34 5.81 8.33 -15.59
N ILE A 35 5.81 7.15 -16.22
CA ILE A 35 4.96 6.83 -17.37
C ILE A 35 3.62 6.26 -16.91
N SER A 36 3.65 5.37 -15.90
CA SER A 36 2.44 4.71 -15.42
C SER A 36 2.64 4.19 -14.00
N HIS A 37 1.54 4.03 -13.28
CA HIS A 37 1.55 3.42 -11.96
C HIS A 37 0.23 2.69 -11.67
N HIS A 38 0.32 1.72 -10.78
CA HIS A 38 -0.83 1.05 -10.19
C HIS A 38 -0.65 0.94 -8.68
N GLN A 39 -1.71 1.18 -7.91
CA GLN A 39 -1.72 1.06 -6.46
C GLN A 39 -2.81 0.09 -6.04
N VAL A 40 -2.47 -0.79 -5.11
CA VAL A 40 -3.41 -1.70 -4.46
C VAL A 40 -3.35 -1.49 -2.95
N GLU A 41 -4.51 -1.36 -2.32
CA GLU A 41 -4.64 -1.31 -0.86
C GLU A 41 -4.35 -2.69 -0.26
N ILE A 42 -3.65 -2.70 0.89
CA ILE A 42 -3.37 -3.91 1.66
C ILE A 42 -4.26 -3.88 2.89
N ASN A 43 -5.10 -4.91 3.02
CA ASN A 43 -5.86 -5.15 4.23
C ASN A 43 -4.90 -5.62 5.34
N GLN A 44 -4.63 -4.74 6.30
CA GLN A 44 -3.85 -5.10 7.48
C GLN A 44 -4.74 -5.92 8.42
N SER A 45 -4.34 -7.17 8.67
CA SER A 45 -4.91 -7.95 9.76
C SER A 45 -4.11 -7.68 11.03
N PHE A 46 -4.77 -7.10 12.01
CA PHE A 46 -4.24 -7.01 13.36
C PHE A 46 -4.84 -8.16 14.17
N PRO A 47 -4.02 -8.90 14.94
CA PRO A 47 -4.56 -9.79 15.94
C PRO A 47 -5.52 -9.02 16.82
N LYS A 48 -6.71 -9.57 17.07
CA LYS A 48 -7.55 -9.07 18.15
C LYS A 48 -6.78 -9.31 19.44
N GLU A 49 -6.55 -8.27 20.24
CA GLU A 49 -6.10 -8.47 21.62
C GLU A 49 -7.11 -9.40 22.30
N GLY A 50 -6.67 -10.59 22.74
CA GLY A 50 -7.56 -11.59 23.36
C GLY A 50 -7.33 -13.06 22.99
N GLY A 51 -6.21 -13.42 22.38
CA GLY A 51 -5.79 -14.82 22.24
C GLY A 51 -5.33 -15.42 23.57
N GLY A 52 -6.25 -15.63 24.51
CA GLY A 52 -6.05 -16.50 25.69
C GLY A 52 -5.97 -15.81 27.05
N SER A 53 -7.13 -15.43 27.60
CA SER A 53 -7.58 -15.69 28.99
C SER A 53 -8.80 -14.81 29.28
N ASP A 54 -9.94 -15.44 29.56
CA ASP A 54 -11.20 -14.86 30.05
C ASP A 54 -11.95 -13.85 29.16
N GLN A 55 -12.83 -14.42 28.31
CA GLN A 55 -14.10 -13.76 28.01
C GLN A 55 -15.04 -13.91 29.20
N SER A 56 -14.88 -13.08 30.22
CA SER A 56 -15.97 -12.76 31.15
C SER A 56 -16.19 -11.25 31.10
N GLU A 57 -17.26 -10.88 30.39
CA GLU A 57 -18.01 -9.63 30.53
C GLU A 57 -17.22 -8.31 30.47
N ARG A 58 -17.39 -7.60 29.35
CA ARG A 58 -18.21 -6.37 29.37
C ARG A 58 -18.36 -5.81 27.95
N ASP A 59 -19.61 -5.78 27.50
CA ASP A 59 -20.08 -4.90 26.45
C ASP A 59 -19.81 -3.43 26.86
N ASP A 60 -18.73 -2.82 26.36
CA ASP A 60 -18.56 -1.36 26.34
C ASP A 60 -18.59 -0.86 24.89
N PRO A 61 -19.66 -0.15 24.45
CA PRO A 61 -19.79 0.31 23.07
C PRO A 61 -18.88 1.51 22.73
N GLY A 62 -18.01 1.98 23.64
CA GLY A 62 -17.33 3.27 23.53
C GLY A 62 -15.92 3.32 22.90
N LEU A 63 -15.21 2.20 22.75
CA LEU A 63 -13.75 2.23 22.49
C LEU A 63 -13.30 1.84 21.07
N GLY A 64 -14.24 1.60 20.14
CA GLY A 64 -13.92 1.12 18.79
C GLY A 64 -13.35 2.16 17.80
N GLN A 65 -13.32 3.45 18.15
CA GLN A 65 -12.98 4.52 17.19
C GLN A 65 -11.63 5.22 17.42
N ARG A 66 -10.94 4.98 18.53
CA ARG A 66 -9.71 5.72 18.86
C ARG A 66 -8.44 5.17 18.20
N HIS A 67 -8.45 3.94 17.70
CA HIS A 67 -7.26 3.33 17.08
C HIS A 67 -7.16 3.58 15.57
N ARG A 68 -8.17 4.18 14.94
CA ARG A 68 -8.16 4.51 13.50
C ARG A 68 -7.20 5.66 13.14
N ARG A 69 -6.77 6.49 14.10
CA ARG A 69 -5.93 7.67 13.83
C ARG A 69 -4.43 7.46 14.03
N ALA A 70 -3.98 6.43 14.75
CA ALA A 70 -2.56 6.28 15.07
C ALA A 70 -1.69 5.89 13.85
N ALA A 71 -2.26 5.15 12.88
CA ALA A 71 -1.55 4.75 11.66
C ALA A 71 -1.46 5.85 10.59
N LEU A 72 -2.26 6.93 10.71
CA LEU A 72 -2.35 8.01 9.73
C LEU A 72 -1.60 9.29 10.10
N GLN A 73 -0.93 9.35 11.27
CA GLN A 73 -0.29 10.59 11.76
C GLN A 73 1.16 10.44 12.24
N ARG A 74 1.78 9.27 12.12
CA ARG A 74 3.20 9.10 12.45
C ARG A 74 4.03 9.11 11.17
N HIS A 75 4.24 10.30 10.63
CA HIS A 75 5.42 10.75 9.87
C HIS A 75 5.09 12.15 9.32
N ARG A 76 5.30 13.16 10.18
CA ARG A 76 5.90 14.41 9.72
C ARG A 76 7.40 14.20 9.65
#